data_AF-A0A6N7QT04-F1
#
_entry.id   AF-A0A6N7QT04-F1
#
_cell.length_a   1.000
_cell.length_b   1.000
_cell.length_c   1.000
_cell.angle_alpha   90.00
_cell.angle_beta   90.00
_cell.angle_gamma   90.00
#
_symmetry.space_group_name_H-M   'P 1'
#
loop_
_entity.id
_entity.type
_entity.pdbx_description
1 polymer ?
#
loop_
_entity_poly.entity_id
_entity_poly.type
_entity_poly.pdbx_seq_one_letter_code
_entity_poly.pdbx_strand_id
1 'polypeptide(L)'
;MKRSTILVVVARFLIPLIMLFALYVQFHGEYSPGGGFQAGVLFAAAWILFVFIYGLETGLRVIPTRVIYALASLGVLLYAFIGLLGVVMGGRFLDFYPLLESPHAAQQAGIILVEFGVGITVATVVMLIFLMFAQRRAMTDAAERNE
;
A
#
# COMPACT_ATOMS: atom_id res chain seq x y z
N MET A 1 -19.93 -11.65 14.36
CA MET A 1 -18.94 -11.76 15.45
C MET A 1 -19.41 -10.90 16.61
N LYS A 2 -19.49 -11.43 17.85
CA LYS A 2 -19.73 -10.60 19.05
C LYS A 2 -18.65 -9.53 19.10
N ARG A 3 -19.02 -8.24 19.13
CA ARG A 3 -18.07 -7.13 19.21
C ARG A 3 -17.28 -7.25 20.52
N SER A 4 -16.03 -7.70 20.45
CA SER A 4 -15.12 -7.63 21.58
C SER A 4 -14.69 -6.18 21.75
N THR A 5 -15.20 -5.50 22.77
CA THR A 5 -14.86 -4.10 23.08
C THR A 5 -13.35 -3.93 23.25
N ILE A 6 -12.67 -4.92 23.84
CA ILE A 6 -11.21 -4.93 24.01
C ILE A 6 -10.52 -4.85 22.65
N LEU A 7 -10.96 -5.67 21.68
CA LEU A 7 -10.36 -5.70 20.35
C LEU A 7 -10.51 -4.36 19.62
N VAL A 8 -11.68 -3.72 19.74
CA VAL A 8 -11.94 -2.40 19.15
C VAL A 8 -11.01 -1.34 19.74
N VAL A 9 -10.85 -1.33 21.07
CA VAL A 9 -10.01 -0.34 21.76
C VAL A 9 -8.54 -0.51 21.37
N VAL A 10 -8.03 -1.75 21.40
CA VAL A 10 -6.64 -2.04 21.04
C VAL A 10 -6.36 -1.71 19.57
N ALA A 11 -7.24 -2.12 18.65
CA ALA A 11 -7.05 -1.87 17.22
C ALA A 11 -7.10 -0.38 16.87
N ARG A 12 -7.94 0.42 17.56
CA ARG A 12 -8.00 1.87 17.36
C ARG A 12 -6.66 2.56 17.65
N PHE A 13 -5.85 2.00 18.55
CA PHE A 13 -4.49 2.47 18.82
C PHE A 13 -3.44 1.84 17.88
N LEU A 14 -3.56 0.54 17.59
CA LEU A 14 -2.59 -0.16 16.74
C LEU A 14 -2.63 0.28 15.27
N ILE A 15 -3.80 0.52 14.70
CA ILE A 15 -3.92 0.92 13.28
C ILE A 15 -3.07 2.18 12.98
N PRO A 16 -3.24 3.33 13.67
CA PRO A 16 -2.42 4.50 13.38
C PRO A 16 -0.93 4.26 13.68
N LEU A 17 -0.59 3.42 14.66
CA LEU A 17 0.80 3.07 14.95
C LEU A 17 1.45 2.25 13.82
N ILE A 18 0.73 1.26 13.27
CA ILE A 18 1.19 0.47 12.13
C ILE A 18 1.34 1.37 10.90
N MET A 19 0.40 2.28 10.66
CA MET A 19 0.46 3.23 9.55
C MET A 19 1.67 4.17 9.67
N LEU A 20 1.93 4.69 10.87
CA LEU A 20 3.12 5.51 11.13
C LEU A 20 4.41 4.71 10.94
N PHE A 21 4.44 3.46 11.41
CA PHE A 21 5.59 2.58 11.22
C PHE A 21 5.80 2.24 9.74
N ALA A 22 4.74 2.04 8.97
CA ALA A 22 4.82 1.84 7.52
C ALA A 22 5.44 3.06 6.81
N LEU A 23 5.07 4.28 7.21
CA LEU A 23 5.72 5.50 6.71
C LEU A 23 7.20 5.56 7.10
N TYR A 24 7.54 5.19 8.34
CA TYR A 24 8.93 5.11 8.76
C TYR A 24 9.74 4.14 7.88
N VAL A 25 9.23 2.93 7.65
CA VAL A 25 9.85 1.91 6.78
C VAL A 25 9.98 2.38 5.33
N GLN A 26 9.00 3.14 4.82
CA GLN A 26 9.03 3.71 3.48
C GLN A 26 10.14 4.75 3.30
N PHE A 27 10.30 5.67 4.27
CA PHE A 27 11.28 6.76 4.15
C PHE A 27 12.68 6.38 4.62
N HIS A 28 12.85 5.27 5.34
CA HIS A 28 14.16 4.80 5.84
C HIS A 28 14.64 3.51 5.16
N GLY A 29 14.04 3.13 4.02
CA GLY A 29 14.44 1.93 3.26
C GLY A 29 15.87 1.99 2.74
N GLU A 30 16.43 3.19 2.54
CA GLU A 30 17.82 3.37 2.09
C GLU A 30 18.86 3.15 3.20
N TYR A 31 18.50 3.34 4.48
CA TYR A 31 19.42 3.27 5.63
C TYR A 31 19.26 1.99 6.45
N SER A 32 18.14 1.29 6.31
CA SER A 32 17.75 0.15 7.15
C SER A 32 17.08 -0.94 6.32
N PRO A 33 17.04 -2.20 6.79
CA PRO A 33 16.24 -3.24 6.14
C PRO A 33 14.78 -2.78 6.07
N GLY A 34 14.28 -2.56 4.85
CA GLY A 34 13.09 -1.74 4.66
C GLY A 34 12.66 -1.59 3.20
N GLY A 35 11.94 -0.50 2.95
CA GLY A 35 11.59 -0.03 1.61
C GLY A 35 10.11 -0.19 1.26
N GLY A 36 9.80 0.19 0.02
CA GLY A 36 8.43 0.31 -0.48
C GLY A 36 7.59 -0.95 -0.34
N PHE A 37 8.16 -2.13 -0.67
CA PHE A 37 7.42 -3.39 -0.59
C PHE A 37 6.92 -3.68 0.83
N GLN A 38 7.80 -3.59 1.83
CA GLN A 38 7.49 -3.91 3.22
C GLN A 38 6.53 -2.88 3.82
N ALA A 39 6.75 -1.59 3.52
CA ALA A 39 5.83 -0.52 3.88
C ALA A 39 4.43 -0.77 3.30
N GLY A 40 4.34 -1.14 2.03
CA GLY A 40 3.07 -1.47 1.36
C GLY A 40 2.31 -2.61 2.05
N VAL A 41 3.01 -3.69 2.45
CA VAL A 41 2.41 -4.79 3.21
C VAL A 41 1.89 -4.32 4.57
N LEU A 42 2.64 -3.47 5.29
CA LEU A 42 2.20 -2.91 6.58
C LEU A 42 0.95 -2.05 6.42
N PHE A 43 0.88 -1.21 5.38
CA PHE A 43 -0.31 -0.42 5.04
C PHE A 43 -1.52 -1.33 4.78
N ALA A 44 -1.36 -2.37 3.96
CA ALA A 44 -2.42 -3.33 3.70
C ALA A 44 -2.87 -4.05 4.98
N ALA A 45 -1.93 -4.46 5.84
CA ALA A 45 -2.24 -5.11 7.10
C ALA A 45 -3.04 -4.20 8.05
N ALA A 46 -2.68 -2.92 8.14
CA ALA A 46 -3.43 -1.94 8.94
C ALA A 46 -4.87 -1.78 8.43
N TRP A 47 -5.06 -1.70 7.12
CA TRP A 47 -6.39 -1.61 6.52
C TRP A 47 -7.19 -2.92 6.68
N ILE A 48 -6.57 -4.09 6.51
CA ILE A 48 -7.22 -5.39 6.74
C ILE A 48 -7.65 -5.52 8.21
N LEU A 49 -6.80 -5.09 9.16
CA LEU A 49 -7.17 -5.03 10.56
C LEU A 49 -8.39 -4.12 10.75
N PHE A 50 -8.41 -2.93 10.15
CA PHE A 50 -9.58 -2.05 10.16
C PHE A 50 -10.85 -2.77 9.66
N VAL A 51 -10.76 -3.51 8.54
CA VAL A 51 -11.88 -4.30 8.01
C VAL A 51 -12.33 -5.38 8.99
N PHE A 52 -11.43 -6.08 9.66
CA PHE A 52 -11.82 -7.10 10.65
C PHE A 52 -12.55 -6.51 11.86
N ILE A 53 -12.24 -5.28 12.26
CA ILE A 53 -12.87 -4.63 13.41
C ILE A 53 -14.20 -3.99 13.05
N TYR A 54 -14.25 -3.27 11.93
CA TYR A 54 -15.39 -2.41 11.57
C TYR A 54 -16.27 -2.99 10.45
N GLY A 55 -15.87 -4.12 9.86
CA GLY A 55 -16.58 -4.80 8.79
C GLY A 55 -16.17 -4.34 7.39
N LEU A 56 -16.39 -5.24 6.41
CA LEU A 56 -16.03 -5.03 5.01
C LEU A 56 -16.71 -3.80 4.40
N GLU A 57 -18.00 -3.60 4.67
CA GLU A 57 -18.74 -2.45 4.14
C GLU A 57 -18.14 -1.12 4.63
N THR A 58 -17.81 -1.03 5.92
CA THR A 58 -17.14 0.17 6.48
C THR A 58 -15.76 0.37 5.86
N GLY A 59 -14.98 -0.69 5.70
CA GLY A 59 -13.68 -0.64 5.02
C GLY A 59 -13.77 -0.10 3.59
N LEU A 60 -14.77 -0.56 2.83
CA LEU A 60 -15.01 -0.12 1.46
C LEU A 60 -15.62 1.28 1.36
N ARG A 61 -16.25 1.80 2.42
CA ARG A 61 -16.64 3.21 2.50
C ARG A 61 -15.41 4.12 2.68
N VAL A 62 -14.38 3.65 3.40
CA VAL A 62 -13.12 4.40 3.58
C VAL A 62 -12.25 4.33 2.33
N ILE A 63 -12.03 3.13 1.79
CA ILE A 63 -11.28 2.93 0.54
C ILE A 63 -12.12 2.08 -0.43
N PRO A 64 -12.87 2.72 -1.34
CA PRO A 64 -13.68 2.01 -2.33
C PRO A 64 -12.83 1.14 -3.25
N THR A 65 -13.35 -0.01 -3.68
CA THR A 65 -12.62 -0.95 -4.58
C THR A 65 -12.10 -0.27 -5.84
N ARG A 66 -12.84 0.68 -6.42
CA ARG A 66 -12.40 1.47 -7.58
C ARG A 66 -11.13 2.28 -7.30
N VAL A 67 -11.02 2.84 -6.08
CA VAL A 67 -9.83 3.58 -5.64
C VAL A 67 -8.64 2.64 -5.48
N ILE A 68 -8.86 1.43 -4.95
CA ILE A 68 -7.79 0.43 -4.82
C ILE A 68 -7.22 0.05 -6.20
N TYR A 69 -8.07 -0.21 -7.20
CA TYR A 69 -7.62 -0.46 -8.57
C TYR A 69 -6.91 0.74 -9.22
N ALA A 70 -7.43 1.95 -9.00
CA ALA A 70 -6.81 3.17 -9.51
C ALA A 70 -5.41 3.38 -8.90
N LEU A 71 -5.27 3.20 -7.58
CA LEU A 71 -3.99 3.30 -6.88
C LEU A 71 -3.01 2.21 -7.31
N ALA A 72 -3.46 0.96 -7.51
CA ALA A 72 -2.61 -0.11 -8.03
C ALA A 72 -2.00 0.26 -9.39
N SER A 73 -2.82 0.83 -10.27
CA SER A 73 -2.37 1.29 -11.60
C SER A 73 -1.43 2.50 -11.46
N LEU A 74 -1.79 3.47 -10.60
CA LEU A 74 -0.99 4.66 -10.35
C LEU A 74 0.39 4.34 -9.78
N GLY A 75 0.50 3.36 -8.89
CA GLY A 75 1.79 2.95 -8.33
C GLY A 75 2.76 2.42 -9.39
N VAL A 76 2.26 1.58 -10.31
CA VAL A 76 3.05 1.09 -11.46
C VAL A 76 3.39 2.21 -12.43
N LEU A 77 2.44 3.11 -12.70
CA LEU A 77 2.69 4.27 -13.55
C LEU A 77 3.72 5.22 -12.94
N LEU A 78 3.71 5.42 -11.62
CA LEU A 78 4.70 6.23 -10.93
C LEU A 78 6.10 5.61 -11.05
N TYR A 79 6.22 4.30 -10.80
CA TYR A 79 7.47 3.56 -11.00
C TYR A 79 8.01 3.76 -12.43
N ALA A 80 7.16 3.53 -13.43
CA ALA A 80 7.54 3.63 -14.83
C ALA A 80 7.90 5.08 -15.22
N PHE A 81 7.13 6.06 -14.76
CA PHE A 81 7.36 7.48 -15.01
C PHE A 81 8.70 7.93 -14.46
N ILE A 82 8.99 7.66 -13.19
CA ILE A 82 10.26 8.04 -12.57
C ILE A 82 11.44 7.33 -13.24
N GLY A 83 11.30 6.04 -13.56
CA GLY A 83 12.33 5.31 -14.29
C GLY A 83 12.59 5.85 -15.70
N LEU A 84 11.57 6.41 -16.36
CA LEU A 84 11.70 6.97 -17.71
C LEU A 84 12.27 8.39 -17.73
N LEU A 85 12.16 9.16 -16.63
CA LEU A 85 12.73 10.52 -16.55
C LEU A 85 14.23 10.53 -16.86
N GLY A 86 14.98 9.55 -16.35
CA GLY A 86 16.41 9.39 -16.66
C GLY A 86 16.66 9.28 -18.16
N VAL A 87 15.83 8.52 -18.89
CA VAL A 87 15.93 8.34 -20.35
C VAL A 87 15.64 9.64 -21.09
N VAL A 88 14.58 10.37 -20.69
CA VAL A 88 14.22 11.66 -21.30
C VAL A 88 15.35 12.69 -21.16
N MET A 89 16.14 12.59 -20.09
CA MET A 89 17.29 13.45 -19.80
C MET A 89 18.62 12.92 -20.39
N GLY A 90 18.58 11.88 -21.22
CA GLY A 90 19.76 11.31 -21.90
C GLY A 90 20.50 10.20 -21.13
N GLY A 91 19.99 9.78 -19.98
CA GLY A 91 20.47 8.65 -19.20
C GLY A 91 19.80 7.32 -19.57
N ARG A 92 19.89 6.34 -18.67
CA ARG A 92 19.25 5.01 -18.83
C ARG A 92 17.95 4.91 -18.03
N PHE A 93 17.16 3.86 -18.26
CA PHE A 93 16.00 3.58 -17.41
C PHE A 93 16.44 3.33 -15.97
N LEU A 94 15.78 3.98 -15.00
CA LEU A 94 16.15 4.02 -13.57
C LEU A 94 17.53 4.64 -13.30
N ASP A 95 18.07 5.39 -14.26
CA ASP A 95 19.23 6.24 -14.01
C ASP A 95 18.76 7.55 -13.38
N PHE A 96 19.04 7.72 -12.09
CA PHE A 96 18.57 8.88 -11.35
C PHE A 96 19.56 10.06 -11.35
N TYR A 97 20.81 9.86 -11.77
CA TYR A 97 21.83 10.91 -11.76
C TYR A 97 21.42 12.19 -12.52
N PRO A 98 20.70 12.11 -13.66
CA PRO A 98 20.28 13.31 -14.39
C PRO A 98 19.18 14.14 -13.70
N LEU A 99 18.51 13.65 -12.65
CA LEU A 99 17.35 14.33 -12.05
C LEU A 99 17.71 15.57 -11.23
N LEU A 100 18.87 15.58 -10.55
CA LEU A 100 19.31 16.68 -9.68
C LEU A 100 20.80 16.94 -9.85
N GLU A 101 21.25 18.16 -9.53
CA GLU A 101 22.66 18.55 -9.64
C GLU A 101 23.58 17.76 -8.70
N SER A 102 23.09 17.41 -7.50
CA SER A 102 23.84 16.59 -6.55
C SER A 102 23.60 15.10 -6.86
N PRO A 103 24.64 14.34 -7.27
CA PRO A 103 24.50 12.92 -7.63
C PRO A 103 23.91 12.07 -6.50
N HIS A 104 24.29 12.36 -5.26
CA HIS A 104 23.78 11.67 -4.09
C HIS A 104 22.29 11.96 -3.89
N ALA A 105 21.90 13.24 -3.88
CA ALA A 105 20.50 13.63 -3.70
C ALA A 105 19.60 13.08 -4.82
N ALA A 106 20.11 13.04 -6.05
CA ALA A 106 19.40 12.51 -7.21
C ALA A 106 19.06 11.02 -7.04
N GLN A 107 20.05 10.22 -6.64
CA GLN A 107 19.87 8.79 -6.36
C GLN A 107 18.90 8.54 -5.22
N GLN A 108 19.05 9.24 -4.09
CA GLN A 108 18.16 9.08 -2.94
C GLN A 108 16.70 9.41 -3.29
N ALA A 109 16.47 10.56 -3.94
CA ALA A 109 15.14 10.97 -4.34
C ALA A 109 14.51 9.99 -5.35
N GLY A 110 15.30 9.55 -6.34
CA GLY A 110 14.85 8.58 -7.35
C GLY A 110 14.44 7.24 -6.73
N ILE A 111 15.27 6.69 -5.84
CA ILE A 111 14.99 5.44 -5.12
C ILE A 111 13.74 5.59 -4.27
N ILE A 112 13.63 6.64 -3.44
CA ILE A 112 12.46 6.86 -2.57
C ILE A 112 11.17 6.95 -3.39
N LEU A 113 11.17 7.67 -4.51
CA LEU A 113 10.00 7.83 -5.37
C LEU A 113 9.60 6.53 -6.07
N VAL A 114 10.58 5.77 -6.56
CA VAL A 114 10.36 4.45 -7.17
C VAL A 114 9.79 3.48 -6.15
N GLU A 115 10.39 3.43 -4.96
CA GLU A 115 9.89 2.61 -3.86
C GLU A 115 8.50 3.02 -3.40
N PHE A 116 8.17 4.32 -3.41
CA PHE A 116 6.84 4.78 -3.08
C PHE A 116 5.79 4.25 -4.07
N GLY A 117 6.09 4.25 -5.37
CA GLY A 117 5.25 3.62 -6.39
C GLY A 117 5.07 2.11 -6.19
N VAL A 118 6.16 1.42 -5.85
CA VAL A 118 6.13 -0.01 -5.47
C VAL A 118 5.25 -0.21 -4.23
N GLY A 119 5.40 0.61 -3.19
CA GLY A 119 4.65 0.49 -1.94
C GLY A 119 3.15 0.69 -2.12
N ILE A 120 2.73 1.66 -2.94
CA ILE A 120 1.32 1.84 -3.31
C ILE A 120 0.79 0.59 -4.02
N THR A 121 1.55 0.08 -5.00
CA THR A 121 1.16 -1.10 -5.78
C THR A 121 1.02 -2.33 -4.88
N VAL A 122 1.99 -2.57 -4.00
CA VAL A 122 1.98 -3.71 -3.09
C VAL A 122 0.83 -3.61 -2.09
N ALA A 123 0.61 -2.44 -1.47
CA ALA A 123 -0.49 -2.25 -0.54
C ALA A 123 -1.84 -2.57 -1.19
N THR A 124 -2.07 -2.00 -2.37
CA THR A 124 -3.34 -2.15 -3.09
C THR A 124 -3.55 -3.56 -3.62
N VAL A 125 -2.52 -4.22 -4.15
CA VAL A 125 -2.61 -5.62 -4.60
C VAL A 125 -2.90 -6.55 -3.43
N VAL A 126 -2.26 -6.39 -2.28
CA VAL A 126 -2.55 -7.20 -1.08
C VAL A 126 -4.00 -6.96 -0.60
N MET A 127 -4.47 -5.71 -0.61
CA MET A 127 -5.87 -5.39 -0.31
C MET A 127 -6.84 -6.04 -1.31
N LEU A 128 -6.52 -6.04 -2.61
CA LEU A 128 -7.33 -6.69 -3.65
C LEU A 128 -7.41 -8.20 -3.44
N ILE A 129 -6.27 -8.85 -3.17
CA ILE A 129 -6.23 -10.29 -2.84
C ILE A 129 -7.16 -10.56 -1.65
N PHE A 130 -7.03 -9.79 -0.57
CA PHE A 130 -7.92 -9.91 0.59
C PHE A 130 -9.40 -9.75 0.22
N LEU A 131 -9.73 -8.73 -0.59
CA LEU A 131 -11.10 -8.48 -1.04
C LEU A 131 -11.67 -9.63 -1.86
N MET A 132 -10.89 -10.25 -2.74
CA MET A 132 -11.33 -11.41 -3.51
C MET A 132 -11.77 -12.55 -2.61
N PHE A 133 -11.01 -12.86 -1.56
CA PHE A 133 -11.38 -13.89 -0.59
C PHE A 133 -12.58 -13.48 0.26
N ALA A 134 -12.59 -12.24 0.76
CA ALA A 134 -13.66 -11.73 1.63
C ALA A 134 -15.02 -11.68 0.92
N GLN A 135 -15.05 -11.20 -0.32
CA GLN A 135 -16.27 -11.14 -1.13
C GLN A 135 -16.76 -12.52 -1.54
N ARG A 136 -15.85 -13.44 -1.93
CA ARG A 136 -16.22 -14.81 -2.25
C ARG A 136 -16.93 -15.50 -1.09
N ARG A 137 -16.39 -15.37 0.12
CA ARG A 137 -17.00 -15.94 1.33
C ARG A 137 -18.38 -15.34 1.61
N ALA A 138 -18.53 -14.03 1.49
CA ALA A 138 -19.82 -13.37 1.69
C ALA A 138 -20.89 -13.86 0.69
N MET A 139 -20.50 -14.16 -0.56
CA MET A 139 -21.40 -14.74 -1.56
C MET A 139 -21.80 -16.19 -1.20
N THR A 140 -20.85 -17.01 -0.75
CA THR A 140 -21.13 -18.39 -0.30
C THR A 140 -22.07 -18.40 0.90
N ASP A 141 -21.80 -17.59 1.92
CA ASP A 141 -22.65 -17.48 3.13
C ASP A 141 -24.07 -17.00 2.80
N ALA A 142 -24.25 -16.24 1.71
CA ALA A 142 -25.57 -15.77 1.26
C ALA A 142 -26.35 -16.85 0.51
N ALA A 143 -25.67 -17.72 -0.25
CA ALA A 143 -26.29 -18.85 -0.93
C ALA A 143 -26.83 -19.88 0.07
N GLU A 144 -26.03 -20.24 1.08
CA GLU A 144 -26.42 -21.20 2.14
C GLU A 144 -27.60 -20.73 3.00
N ARG A 145 -27.87 -19.42 3.07
CA ARG A 145 -29.02 -18.87 3.82
C ARG A 145 -30.34 -18.89 3.05
N ASN A 146 -30.27 -19.07 1.73
CA ASN A 146 -31.43 -19.08 0.85
C ASN A 146 -31.88 -20.51 0.49
N GLU A 147 -31.15 -21.53 0.96
CA GLU A 147 -31.52 -22.95 0.96
C GLU A 147 -32.18 -23.35 2.29
#